data_AF-A0A1C6DL18-F1
#
_entry.id   AF-A0A1C6DL18-F1
#
_cell.length_a   1.000
_cell.length_b   1.000
_cell.length_c   1.000
_cell.angle_alpha   90.00
_cell.angle_beta   90.00
_cell.angle_gamma   90.00
#
_symmetry.space_group_name_H-M   'P 1'
#
loop_
_entity.id
_entity.type
_entity.pdbx_description
1 polymer ?
#
loop_
_entity_poly.entity_id
_entity_poly.type
_entity_poly.pdbx_seq_one_letter_code
_entity_poly.pdbx_strand_id
1 'polypeptide(L)'
;MLGEKIKNLRERNGYSQERLAEQLGVSRQAVSKWETGLSRPDMGNLIALAKLFHISFDELIGNEKVDLPTEPVAREQSQTEHKQRKKSRIFFIAGCLLILLICGYLYFFYFDTKDIGNPGTVNPDSGDSVIGGPKLSESDATSAELDGLDGLETEALQETPVDKPQDSLNAVESVQFQTVVQNFANAYFRSDQEEAAQYSVIGEDEIEVYPEDIFDDLAYMVLKWNPQDLFDQSPVCVQYQWQRKGSDSADYLGLEVMKINEEWKVTNCYLEK
;
A
#
# COMPACT_ATOMS: atom_id res chain seq x y z
N MET A 1 4.58 37.85 -9.02
CA MET A 1 5.99 37.62 -9.45
C MET A 1 6.49 36.24 -8.98
N LEU A 2 7.60 35.72 -9.52
CA LEU A 2 8.14 34.37 -9.18
C LEU A 2 8.32 34.16 -7.66
N GLY A 3 8.88 35.13 -6.93
CA GLY A 3 9.07 35.05 -5.48
C GLY A 3 7.76 34.86 -4.70
N GLU A 4 6.72 35.62 -5.05
CA GLU A 4 5.38 35.44 -4.47
C GLU A 4 4.78 34.08 -4.82
N LYS A 5 5.06 33.57 -6.02
CA LYS A 5 4.59 32.24 -6.43
C LYS A 5 5.24 31.14 -5.59
N ILE A 6 6.56 31.22 -5.39
CA ILE A 6 7.30 30.31 -4.50
C ILE A 6 6.72 30.37 -3.08
N LYS A 7 6.50 31.58 -2.55
CA LYS A 7 5.91 31.79 -1.22
C LYS A 7 4.51 31.15 -1.11
N ASN A 8 3.65 31.38 -2.09
CA ASN A 8 2.30 30.82 -2.13
C ASN A 8 2.32 29.28 -2.19
N LEU A 9 3.20 28.70 -3.02
CA LEU A 9 3.36 27.24 -3.11
C LEU A 9 3.87 26.67 -1.80
N ARG A 10 4.85 27.32 -1.16
CA ARG A 10 5.36 26.94 0.15
C ARG A 10 4.24 26.90 1.21
N GLU A 11 3.45 27.95 1.29
CA GLU A 11 2.38 28.09 2.29
C GLU A 11 1.23 27.11 2.05
N ARG A 12 0.86 26.86 0.79
CA ARG A 12 -0.17 25.86 0.44
C ARG A 12 0.23 24.44 0.82
N ASN A 13 1.52 24.14 0.76
CA ASN A 13 2.07 22.85 1.17
C ASN A 13 2.47 22.80 2.66
N GLY A 14 2.16 23.85 3.43
CA GLY A 14 2.38 23.87 4.88
C GLY A 14 3.85 23.94 5.30
N TYR A 15 4.75 24.35 4.40
CA TYR A 15 6.18 24.43 4.70
C TYR A 15 6.55 25.77 5.37
N SER A 16 7.44 25.70 6.37
CA SER A 16 8.19 26.87 6.82
C SER A 16 9.31 27.18 5.82
N GLN A 17 9.87 28.40 5.85
CA GLN A 17 11.04 28.72 5.01
C GLN A 17 12.25 27.82 5.34
N GLU A 18 12.39 27.40 6.60
CA GLU A 18 13.44 26.47 7.03
C GLU A 18 13.23 25.10 6.38
N ARG A 19 12.01 24.57 6.49
CA ARG A 19 11.65 23.27 5.93
C ARG A 19 11.78 23.25 4.40
N LEU A 20 11.38 24.31 3.71
CA LEU A 20 11.58 24.41 2.27
C LEU A 20 13.07 24.42 1.91
N ALA A 21 13.91 25.08 2.71
CA ALA A 21 15.34 25.15 2.48
C ALA A 21 16.01 23.77 2.69
N GLU A 22 15.61 23.04 3.73
CA GLU A 22 16.03 21.66 3.99
C GLU A 22 15.68 20.73 2.83
N GLN A 23 14.44 20.80 2.32
CA GLN A 23 13.99 19.98 1.19
C GLN A 23 14.76 20.27 -0.11
N LEU A 24 15.22 21.51 -0.29
CA LEU A 24 15.95 21.94 -1.48
C LEU A 24 17.48 21.87 -1.30
N GLY A 25 17.98 21.51 -0.12
CA GLY A 25 19.42 21.48 0.18
C GLY A 25 20.08 22.87 0.13
N VAL A 26 19.34 23.93 0.45
CA VAL A 26 19.84 25.32 0.43
C VAL A 26 19.72 25.98 1.79
N SER A 27 20.30 27.18 1.96
CA SER A 27 20.11 27.95 3.18
C SER A 27 18.71 28.58 3.24
N ARG A 28 18.13 28.67 4.44
CA ARG A 28 16.89 29.42 4.70
C ARG A 28 16.95 30.87 4.18
N GLN A 29 18.13 31.48 4.24
CA GLN A 29 18.37 32.84 3.73
C GLN A 29 18.18 32.92 2.20
N ALA A 30 18.57 31.88 1.45
CA ALA A 30 18.35 31.82 0.01
C ALA A 30 16.84 31.82 -0.31
N VAL A 31 16.07 30.95 0.36
CA VAL A 31 14.61 30.88 0.22
C VAL A 31 13.96 32.23 0.55
N SER A 32 14.36 32.88 1.65
CA SER A 32 13.84 34.20 2.01
C SER A 32 14.13 35.26 0.94
N LYS A 33 15.33 35.26 0.35
CA LYS A 33 15.69 36.18 -0.74
C LYS A 33 14.92 35.88 -2.02
N TRP A 34 14.60 34.62 -2.31
CA TRP A 34 13.77 34.27 -3.47
C TRP A 34 12.34 34.76 -3.29
N GLU A 35 11.74 34.51 -2.14
CA GLU A 35 10.35 34.91 -1.84
C GLU A 35 10.15 36.42 -1.83
N THR A 36 11.17 37.17 -1.41
CA THR A 36 11.17 38.64 -1.40
C THR A 36 11.62 39.27 -2.72
N GLY A 37 12.06 38.46 -3.69
CA GLY A 37 12.56 38.94 -4.99
C GLY A 37 13.95 39.58 -4.95
N LEU A 38 14.66 39.52 -3.81
CA LEU A 38 16.03 40.02 -3.65
C LEU A 38 17.07 39.19 -4.41
N SER A 39 16.75 37.93 -4.72
CA SER A 39 17.56 37.09 -5.61
C SER A 39 16.67 36.12 -6.37
N ARG A 40 17.21 35.52 -7.44
CA ARG A 40 16.51 34.47 -8.20
C ARG A 40 17.11 33.09 -7.88
N PRO A 41 16.29 32.03 -7.81
CA PRO A 41 16.81 30.67 -7.79
C PRO A 41 17.52 30.38 -9.13
N ASP A 42 18.59 29.59 -9.08
CA ASP A 42 19.25 29.10 -10.28
C ASP A 42 18.42 27.99 -10.96
N MET A 43 18.88 27.50 -12.12
CA MET A 43 18.16 26.49 -12.89
C MET A 43 17.93 25.19 -12.10
N GLY A 44 18.93 24.75 -11.34
CA GLY A 44 18.83 23.55 -10.51
C GLY A 44 17.75 23.68 -9.44
N ASN A 45 17.74 24.81 -8.74
CA ASN A 45 16.75 25.13 -7.71
C ASN A 45 15.34 25.34 -8.30
N LEU A 46 15.23 25.89 -9.51
CA LEU A 46 13.93 26.00 -10.20
C LEU A 46 13.35 24.62 -10.56
N ILE A 47 14.18 23.71 -11.06
CA ILE A 47 13.77 22.33 -11.33
C ILE A 47 13.39 21.62 -10.02
N ALA A 48 14.18 21.80 -8.96
CA ALA A 48 13.89 21.23 -7.65
C ALA A 48 12.57 21.76 -7.06
N LEU A 49 12.31 23.07 -7.18
CA LEU A 49 11.04 23.70 -6.77
C LEU A 49 9.86 23.15 -7.58
N ALA A 50 10.00 23.00 -8.90
CA ALA A 50 8.95 22.45 -9.76
C ALA A 50 8.61 21.01 -9.37
N LYS A 51 9.64 20.19 -9.13
CA LYS A 51 9.49 18.80 -8.66
C LYS A 51 8.85 18.74 -7.28
N LEU A 52 9.35 19.50 -6.31
CA LEU A 52 8.86 19.53 -4.93
C LEU A 52 7.38 19.92 -4.84
N PHE A 53 6.93 20.83 -5.71
CA PHE A 53 5.54 21.28 -5.74
C PHE A 53 4.67 20.53 -6.75
N HIS A 54 5.21 19.54 -7.45
CA HIS A 54 4.53 18.78 -8.51
C HIS A 54 3.86 19.65 -9.58
N ILE A 55 4.54 20.71 -10.01
CA ILE A 55 4.08 21.61 -11.07
C ILE A 55 5.06 21.61 -12.23
N SER A 56 4.60 22.01 -13.43
CA SER A 56 5.51 22.16 -14.57
C SER A 56 6.44 23.36 -14.39
N PHE A 57 7.58 23.32 -15.06
CA PHE A 57 8.51 24.46 -15.09
C PHE A 57 7.84 25.73 -15.64
N ASP A 58 7.05 25.59 -16.71
CA ASP A 58 6.28 26.69 -17.29
C ASP A 58 5.27 27.27 -16.29
N GLU A 59 4.64 26.40 -15.50
CA GLU A 59 3.77 26.84 -14.43
C GLU A 59 4.58 27.60 -13.38
N LEU A 60 5.71 27.09 -12.91
CA LEU A 60 6.54 27.77 -11.90
C LEU A 60 7.02 29.16 -12.36
N ILE A 61 7.54 29.27 -13.59
CA ILE A 61 8.11 30.51 -14.13
C ILE A 61 7.02 31.49 -14.54
N GLY A 62 5.82 31.01 -14.91
CA GLY A 62 4.72 31.84 -15.33
C GLY A 62 5.04 32.62 -16.60
N ASN A 63 5.46 31.92 -17.65
CA ASN A 63 5.63 32.54 -18.96
C ASN A 63 4.29 33.08 -19.46
N GLU A 64 4.15 34.41 -19.50
CA GLU A 64 3.36 35.04 -20.56
C GLU A 64 3.88 34.49 -21.89
N LYS A 65 2.97 33.90 -22.66
CA LYS A 65 3.23 33.18 -23.91
C LYS A 65 4.36 33.81 -24.71
N VAL A 66 5.53 33.17 -24.70
CA VAL A 66 6.53 33.37 -25.74
C VAL A 66 6.22 32.32 -26.78
N ASP A 67 5.51 32.74 -27.83
CA ASP A 67 5.27 31.94 -29.03
C ASP A 67 6.63 31.66 -29.70
N LEU A 68 7.21 30.49 -29.40
CA LEU A 68 8.27 29.90 -30.20
C LEU A 68 7.64 28.80 -31.08
N PRO A 69 7.95 28.74 -32.38
CA PRO A 69 7.32 27.81 -33.32
C PRO A 69 7.51 26.34 -32.89
N THR A 70 6.39 25.68 -32.67
CA THR A 70 6.25 24.27 -32.33
C THR A 70 6.60 23.37 -33.53
N GLU A 71 7.66 22.57 -33.43
CA GLU A 71 7.77 21.32 -34.18
C GLU A 71 6.82 20.28 -33.57
N PRO A 72 5.99 19.57 -34.36
CA PRO A 72 4.95 18.69 -33.85
C PRO A 72 5.55 17.33 -33.47
N VAL A 73 6.12 17.22 -32.26
CA VAL A 73 6.30 15.89 -31.66
C VAL A 73 4.98 15.51 -31.00
N ALA A 74 4.38 14.47 -31.58
CA ALA A 74 3.05 13.94 -31.31
C ALA A 74 2.70 13.95 -29.81
N ARG A 75 1.67 14.74 -29.47
CA ARG A 75 0.84 14.46 -28.31
C ARG A 75 -0.11 13.37 -28.71
N GLU A 76 -0.11 12.26 -28.00
CA GLU A 76 -1.35 11.56 -27.71
C GLU A 76 -1.29 10.87 -26.33
N GLN A 77 -2.24 11.27 -25.49
CA GLN A 77 -2.87 10.50 -24.41
C GLN A 77 -2.16 10.40 -23.04
N SER A 78 -2.46 11.35 -22.14
CA SER A 78 -2.66 11.08 -20.69
C SER A 78 -3.28 12.26 -19.92
N GLN A 79 -4.06 13.14 -20.59
CA GLN A 79 -4.92 14.13 -19.93
C GLN A 79 -6.39 13.68 -19.94
N THR A 80 -6.71 12.55 -19.28
CA THR A 80 -8.11 12.18 -18.97
C THR A 80 -8.32 11.54 -17.59
N GLU A 81 -7.27 11.17 -16.84
CA GLU A 81 -7.46 10.32 -15.67
C GLU A 81 -7.74 11.06 -14.34
N HIS A 82 -7.33 12.32 -14.18
CA HIS A 82 -7.46 13.00 -12.89
C HIS A 82 -8.86 13.52 -12.54
N LYS A 83 -9.85 13.38 -13.42
CA LYS A 83 -11.28 13.63 -13.10
C LYS A 83 -12.11 12.34 -12.91
N GLN A 84 -11.52 11.14 -13.12
CA GLN A 84 -12.27 9.87 -13.06
C GLN A 84 -12.23 9.16 -11.70
N ARG A 85 -11.22 9.41 -10.84
CA ARG A 85 -11.06 8.69 -9.55
C ARG A 85 -12.19 8.95 -8.52
N LYS A 86 -12.90 10.08 -8.57
CA LYS A 86 -14.02 10.36 -7.64
C LYS A 86 -15.36 9.71 -8.02
N LYS A 87 -15.60 9.42 -9.31
CA LYS A 87 -16.85 8.78 -9.75
C LYS A 87 -16.89 7.28 -9.43
N SER A 88 -15.74 6.60 -9.52
CA SER A 88 -15.63 5.15 -9.29
C SER A 88 -16.04 4.71 -7.87
N ARG A 89 -15.68 5.49 -6.83
CA ARG A 89 -16.09 5.18 -5.44
C ARG A 89 -17.60 5.28 -5.21
N ILE A 90 -18.28 6.20 -5.92
CA ILE A 90 -19.74 6.40 -5.79
C ILE A 90 -20.51 5.25 -6.46
N PHE A 91 -20.03 4.76 -7.62
CA PHE A 91 -20.63 3.61 -8.28
C PHE A 91 -20.52 2.32 -7.44
N PHE A 92 -19.39 2.11 -6.76
CA PHE A 92 -19.19 0.94 -5.91
C PHE A 92 -20.14 0.92 -4.71
N ILE A 93 -20.32 2.06 -4.02
CA ILE A 93 -21.23 2.20 -2.87
C ILE A 93 -22.69 1.99 -3.30
N ALA A 94 -23.10 2.59 -4.42
CA ALA A 94 -24.46 2.42 -4.94
C ALA A 94 -24.76 0.95 -5.32
N GLY A 95 -23.77 0.24 -5.88
CA GLY A 95 -23.88 -1.19 -6.18
C GLY A 95 -24.09 -2.06 -4.94
N CYS A 96 -23.30 -1.83 -3.88
CA CYS A 96 -23.46 -2.56 -2.62
C CYS A 96 -24.84 -2.35 -1.99
N LEU A 97 -25.39 -1.13 -2.01
CA LEU A 97 -26.72 -0.83 -1.49
C LEU A 97 -27.83 -1.53 -2.28
N LEU A 98 -27.72 -1.58 -3.62
CA LEU A 98 -28.68 -2.28 -4.47
C LEU A 98 -28.71 -3.79 -4.16
N ILE A 99 -27.53 -4.40 -3.99
CA ILE A 99 -27.40 -5.83 -3.67
C ILE A 99 -28.05 -6.14 -2.32
N LEU A 100 -27.83 -5.31 -1.30
CA LEU A 100 -28.45 -5.50 0.02
C LEU A 100 -29.98 -5.41 -0.03
N LEU A 101 -30.54 -4.50 -0.83
CA LEU A 101 -31.98 -4.40 -1.03
C LEU A 101 -32.55 -5.63 -1.74
N ILE A 102 -31.85 -6.15 -2.75
CA ILE A 102 -32.24 -7.38 -3.46
C ILE A 102 -32.19 -8.58 -2.52
N CYS A 103 -31.12 -8.74 -1.75
CA CYS A 103 -30.99 -9.81 -0.76
C CYS A 103 -32.09 -9.74 0.31
N GLY A 104 -32.41 -8.54 0.80
CA GLY A 104 -33.51 -8.34 1.74
C GLY A 104 -34.87 -8.70 1.15
N TYR A 105 -35.14 -8.32 -0.10
CA TYR A 105 -36.36 -8.69 -0.81
C TYR A 105 -36.47 -10.20 -1.02
N LEU A 106 -35.38 -10.86 -1.43
CA LEU A 106 -35.34 -12.32 -1.59
C LEU A 106 -35.54 -13.04 -0.27
N TYR A 107 -34.96 -12.55 0.83
CA TYR A 107 -35.18 -13.10 2.17
C TYR A 107 -36.64 -12.96 2.60
N PHE A 108 -37.25 -11.80 2.36
CA PHE A 108 -38.66 -11.55 2.66
C PHE A 108 -39.56 -12.53 1.87
N PHE A 109 -39.33 -12.70 0.57
CA PHE A 109 -40.09 -13.63 -0.26
C PHE A 109 -39.88 -15.11 0.14
N TYR A 110 -38.65 -15.47 0.52
CA TYR A 110 -38.33 -16.79 1.06
C TYR A 110 -39.06 -17.08 2.38
N PHE A 111 -39.20 -16.06 3.24
CA PHE A 111 -39.94 -16.19 4.48
C PHE A 111 -41.46 -16.29 4.25
N ASP A 112 -42.00 -15.47 3.36
CA ASP A 112 -43.45 -15.41 3.05
C ASP A 112 -43.96 -16.68 2.36
N THR A 113 -43.13 -17.32 1.53
CA THR A 113 -43.47 -18.61 0.87
C THR A 113 -43.50 -19.81 1.83
N LYS A 114 -42.96 -19.68 3.04
CA LYS A 114 -42.94 -20.78 4.02
C LYS A 114 -44.25 -20.89 4.83
N ASP A 115 -45.08 -19.84 4.82
CA ASP A 115 -46.33 -19.79 5.59
C ASP A 115 -47.59 -20.16 4.77
N ILE A 116 -47.47 -20.59 3.51
CA ILE A 116 -48.61 -20.98 2.67
C ILE A 116 -48.53 -22.45 2.21
N GLY A 117 -49.15 -23.33 3.03
CA GLY A 117 -49.85 -24.55 2.59
C GLY A 117 -49.11 -25.88 2.73
N ASN A 118 -49.70 -26.99 3.18
CA ASN A 118 -51.08 -27.34 3.55
C ASN A 118 -51.08 -28.79 4.16
N PRO A 119 -52.21 -29.52 4.28
CA PRO A 119 -52.84 -30.02 5.50
C PRO A 119 -52.61 -31.53 5.75
N GLY A 120 -53.09 -32.04 6.89
CA GLY A 120 -52.69 -33.34 7.42
C GLY A 120 -53.37 -34.59 6.85
N THR A 121 -53.05 -35.73 7.48
CA THR A 121 -53.91 -36.92 7.60
C THR A 121 -53.38 -37.87 8.70
N VAL A 122 -54.27 -38.17 9.65
CA VAL A 122 -54.57 -39.52 10.22
C VAL A 122 -53.60 -40.16 11.25
N ASN A 123 -54.16 -40.28 12.48
CA ASN A 123 -53.90 -41.15 13.64
C ASN A 123 -53.64 -42.66 13.30
N PRO A 124 -53.31 -43.58 14.24
CA PRO A 124 -53.55 -43.54 15.70
C PRO A 124 -52.38 -44.07 16.58
N ASP A 125 -52.35 -43.75 17.87
CA ASP A 125 -52.44 -44.80 18.90
C ASP A 125 -52.64 -44.25 20.32
N SER A 126 -53.43 -45.00 21.10
CA SER A 126 -53.51 -45.10 22.57
C SER A 126 -53.31 -43.81 23.40
N GLY A 127 -54.29 -43.30 24.14
CA GLY A 127 -55.03 -44.03 25.16
C GLY A 127 -54.67 -43.45 26.54
N ASP A 128 -55.67 -42.81 27.16
CA ASP A 128 -55.81 -42.45 28.58
C ASP A 128 -54.94 -41.30 29.15
N SER A 129 -55.54 -40.16 29.54
CA SER A 129 -56.13 -39.87 30.89
C SER A 129 -55.02 -39.84 31.97
N VAL A 130 -54.81 -38.84 32.84
CA VAL A 130 -55.71 -37.87 33.48
C VAL A 130 -54.83 -36.94 34.38
N ILE A 131 -55.20 -35.65 34.42
CA ILE A 131 -55.13 -34.66 35.53
C ILE A 131 -53.79 -34.35 36.26
N GLY A 132 -53.43 -33.06 36.24
CA GLY A 132 -53.08 -32.30 37.46
C GLY A 132 -51.66 -31.73 37.54
N GLY A 133 -51.52 -30.40 37.41
CA GLY A 133 -50.45 -29.67 38.11
C GLY A 133 -50.87 -29.34 39.56
N PRO A 134 -50.21 -28.43 40.30
CA PRO A 134 -48.85 -27.86 40.17
C PRO A 134 -48.08 -27.81 41.53
N LYS A 135 -46.89 -27.14 41.53
CA LYS A 135 -46.10 -26.64 42.68
C LYS A 135 -45.37 -27.72 43.52
N LEU A 136 -44.11 -27.54 43.92
CA LEU A 136 -43.63 -26.60 44.94
C LEU A 136 -42.10 -26.60 44.98
N SER A 137 -41.57 -25.51 45.53
CA SER A 137 -40.19 -25.22 45.93
C SER A 137 -39.70 -26.04 47.12
N GLU A 138 -38.44 -25.77 47.54
CA GLU A 138 -37.68 -26.29 48.70
C GLU A 138 -36.85 -27.54 48.37
N SER A 139 -35.63 -27.75 48.86
CA SER A 139 -34.63 -26.97 49.60
C SER A 139 -33.37 -27.86 49.68
N ASP A 140 -32.23 -27.27 50.03
CA ASP A 140 -31.10 -27.89 50.77
C ASP A 140 -30.37 -29.12 50.17
N ALA A 141 -29.10 -29.41 50.43
CA ALA A 141 -27.92 -28.70 50.90
C ALA A 141 -26.75 -29.70 50.73
N THR A 142 -25.57 -29.18 50.37
CA THR A 142 -24.21 -29.63 50.75
C THR A 142 -23.63 -31.03 50.45
N SER A 143 -22.29 -30.99 50.30
CA SER A 143 -21.25 -32.04 50.38
C SER A 143 -20.96 -32.78 49.05
N ALA A 144 -19.73 -33.03 48.61
CA ALA A 144 -18.39 -32.86 49.16
C ALA A 144 -17.35 -32.87 48.00
N GLU A 145 -16.36 -31.97 48.09
CA GLU A 145 -14.90 -32.21 48.05
C GLU A 145 -14.17 -33.07 46.98
N LEU A 146 -12.93 -32.60 46.69
CA LEU A 146 -11.75 -33.22 46.03
C LEU A 146 -11.69 -33.08 44.48
N ASP A 147 -10.59 -32.71 43.82
CA ASP A 147 -9.23 -32.36 44.23
C ASP A 147 -8.47 -31.77 43.01
N GLY A 148 -7.50 -30.89 43.25
CA GLY A 148 -6.21 -30.88 42.53
C GLY A 148 -6.02 -30.14 41.19
N LEU A 149 -4.85 -29.49 41.08
CA LEU A 149 -4.14 -28.85 39.95
C LEU A 149 -4.40 -27.33 39.85
N ASP A 150 -3.78 -26.51 40.69
CA ASP A 150 -2.35 -26.14 40.77
C ASP A 150 -1.78 -25.46 39.52
N GLY A 151 -1.33 -24.23 39.74
CA GLY A 151 -0.34 -23.47 38.97
C GLY A 151 -0.58 -23.23 37.49
N LEU A 152 -1.01 -22.02 37.13
CA LEU A 152 -0.34 -21.26 36.07
C LEU A 152 -0.50 -19.76 36.34
N GLU A 153 0.63 -19.09 36.25
CA GLU A 153 0.94 -17.76 36.76
C GLU A 153 0.06 -16.66 36.17
N THR A 154 -0.35 -15.73 37.04
CA THR A 154 -0.78 -14.40 36.62
C THR A 154 0.44 -13.66 36.10
N GLU A 155 0.79 -13.87 34.82
CA GLU A 155 1.72 -13.00 34.13
C GLU A 155 1.09 -11.60 34.09
N ALA A 156 1.62 -10.74 34.97
CA ALA A 156 1.49 -9.31 34.87
C ALA A 156 1.95 -8.91 33.46
N LEU A 157 1.02 -8.42 32.65
CA LEU A 157 1.33 -7.65 31.45
C LEU A 157 2.20 -6.46 31.89
N GLN A 158 3.51 -6.66 31.84
CA GLN A 158 4.45 -5.55 31.75
C GLN A 158 4.11 -4.83 30.46
N GLU A 159 3.44 -3.69 30.57
CA GLU A 159 3.37 -2.73 29.49
C GLU A 159 4.82 -2.35 29.15
N THR A 160 5.35 -2.97 28.10
CA THR A 160 6.59 -2.51 27.46
C THR A 160 6.34 -1.08 27.00
N PRO A 161 7.27 -0.14 27.29
CA PRO A 161 7.07 1.25 26.90
C PRO A 161 6.95 1.33 25.38
N VAL A 162 5.76 1.67 24.89
CA VAL A 162 5.46 1.93 23.47
C VAL A 162 6.26 3.17 23.07
N ASP A 163 7.43 2.95 22.46
CA ASP A 163 8.31 4.01 21.99
C ASP A 163 7.81 4.53 20.63
N LYS A 164 7.59 5.85 20.59
CA LYS A 164 7.57 6.82 19.48
C LYS A 164 6.96 6.50 18.08
N PRO A 165 6.42 7.53 17.38
CA PRO A 165 5.96 7.49 15.97
C PRO A 165 6.94 6.97 14.90
N GLN A 166 8.19 6.72 15.26
CA GLN A 166 9.24 6.27 14.34
C GLN A 166 9.06 4.80 13.97
N ASP A 167 8.62 3.94 14.89
CA ASP A 167 8.46 2.49 14.65
C ASP A 167 7.34 2.18 13.65
N SER A 168 6.27 2.97 13.65
CA SER A 168 5.20 2.84 12.67
C SER A 168 5.59 3.38 11.29
N LEU A 169 6.39 4.44 11.22
CA LEU A 169 6.93 4.98 9.96
C LEU A 169 7.94 4.00 9.34
N ASN A 170 8.79 3.39 10.16
CA ASN A 170 9.74 2.35 9.76
C ASN A 170 9.04 1.11 9.19
N ALA A 171 7.86 0.75 9.73
CA ALA A 171 7.06 -0.35 9.20
C ALA A 171 6.46 -0.05 7.81
N VAL A 172 6.00 1.19 7.57
CA VAL A 172 5.43 1.59 6.27
C VAL A 172 6.51 1.59 5.18
N GLU A 173 7.68 2.14 5.48
CA GLU A 173 8.82 2.18 4.54
C GLU A 173 9.31 0.79 4.15
N SER A 174 9.42 -0.12 5.13
CA SER A 174 9.80 -1.51 4.89
C SER A 174 8.83 -2.23 3.95
N VAL A 175 7.52 -2.01 4.11
CA VAL A 175 6.50 -2.61 3.23
C VAL A 175 6.59 -2.07 1.80
N GLN A 176 6.76 -0.76 1.63
CA GLN A 176 6.90 -0.15 0.31
C GLN A 176 8.16 -0.66 -0.41
N PHE A 177 9.28 -0.71 0.31
CA PHE A 177 10.53 -1.27 -0.16
C PHE A 177 10.36 -2.72 -0.65
N GLN A 178 9.82 -3.59 0.21
CA GLN A 178 9.57 -4.99 -0.13
C GLN A 178 8.66 -5.14 -1.35
N THR A 179 7.64 -4.29 -1.48
CA THR A 179 6.72 -4.33 -2.62
C THR A 179 7.44 -4.06 -3.93
N VAL A 180 8.29 -3.04 -3.98
CA VAL A 180 9.08 -2.69 -5.18
C VAL A 180 10.04 -3.81 -5.53
N VAL A 181 10.78 -4.30 -4.54
CA VAL A 181 11.75 -5.39 -4.69
C VAL A 181 11.08 -6.68 -5.19
N GLN A 182 9.89 -7.01 -4.66
CA GLN A 182 9.13 -8.20 -5.07
C GLN A 182 8.54 -8.07 -6.47
N ASN A 183 7.93 -6.94 -6.79
CA ASN A 183 7.32 -6.74 -8.09
C ASN A 183 8.37 -6.70 -9.21
N PHE A 184 9.50 -6.02 -8.98
CA PHE A 184 10.61 -6.03 -9.92
C PHE A 184 11.14 -7.45 -10.16
N ALA A 185 11.41 -8.21 -9.10
CA ALA A 185 11.89 -9.59 -9.24
C ALA A 185 10.87 -10.49 -9.96
N ASN A 186 9.58 -10.29 -9.71
CA ASN A 186 8.55 -11.04 -10.43
C ASN A 186 8.54 -10.74 -11.92
N ALA A 187 8.60 -9.46 -12.31
CA ALA A 187 8.69 -9.07 -13.71
C ALA A 187 9.98 -9.60 -14.36
N TYR A 188 11.10 -9.50 -13.65
CA TYR A 188 12.40 -10.03 -14.07
C TYR A 188 12.34 -11.52 -14.41
N PHE A 189 11.73 -12.35 -13.56
CA PHE A 189 11.62 -13.79 -13.77
C PHE A 189 10.47 -14.22 -14.70
N ARG A 190 9.60 -13.30 -15.11
CA ARG A 190 8.60 -13.50 -16.19
C ARG A 190 9.10 -13.08 -17.56
N SER A 191 10.34 -12.60 -17.65
CA SER A 191 10.90 -12.00 -18.87
C SER A 191 10.11 -10.76 -19.34
N ASP A 192 9.48 -10.02 -18.43
CA ASP A 192 8.69 -8.83 -18.74
C ASP A 192 9.51 -7.55 -18.47
N GLN A 193 10.16 -7.02 -19.52
CA GLN A 193 10.99 -5.82 -19.43
C GLN A 193 10.17 -4.56 -19.15
N GLU A 194 8.99 -4.44 -19.75
CA GLU A 194 8.10 -3.28 -19.59
C GLU A 194 7.60 -3.19 -18.14
N GLU A 195 7.17 -4.32 -17.57
CA GLU A 195 6.75 -4.39 -16.16
C GLU A 195 7.93 -4.11 -15.22
N ALA A 196 9.12 -4.66 -15.49
CA ALA A 196 10.32 -4.42 -14.67
C ALA A 196 10.73 -2.95 -14.67
N ALA A 197 10.65 -2.27 -15.81
CA ALA A 197 11.00 -0.86 -15.95
C ALA A 197 10.16 0.05 -15.04
N GLN A 198 8.89 -0.29 -14.75
CA GLN A 198 8.01 0.51 -13.89
C GLN A 198 8.55 0.65 -12.45
N TYR A 199 9.29 -0.35 -11.98
CA TYR A 199 9.83 -0.42 -10.63
C TYR A 199 11.31 0.01 -10.55
N SER A 200 11.90 0.43 -11.67
CA SER A 200 13.30 0.81 -11.74
C SER A 200 13.50 2.23 -12.29
N VAL A 201 14.72 2.74 -12.18
CA VAL A 201 15.17 3.91 -12.96
C VAL A 201 16.00 3.51 -14.18
N ILE A 202 16.22 2.22 -14.37
CA ILE A 202 16.94 1.66 -15.50
C ILE A 202 16.04 1.81 -16.72
N GLY A 203 16.58 2.24 -17.86
CA GLY A 203 15.81 2.32 -19.09
C GLY A 203 15.32 0.93 -19.50
N GLU A 204 14.13 0.82 -20.08
CA GLU A 204 13.54 -0.47 -20.51
C GLU A 204 14.53 -1.30 -21.36
N ASP A 205 15.20 -0.65 -22.31
CA ASP A 205 16.19 -1.25 -23.19
C ASP A 205 17.50 -1.70 -22.48
N GLU A 206 17.73 -1.23 -21.26
CA GLU A 206 18.92 -1.52 -20.44
C GLU A 206 18.68 -2.63 -19.40
N ILE A 207 17.42 -3.03 -19.16
CA ILE A 207 17.09 -4.08 -18.19
C ILE A 207 17.23 -5.45 -18.86
N GLU A 208 18.31 -6.15 -18.54
CA GLU A 208 18.50 -7.55 -18.93
C GLU A 208 17.72 -8.49 -17.99
N VAL A 209 16.41 -8.66 -18.27
CA VAL A 209 15.55 -9.62 -17.55
C VAL A 209 15.96 -11.07 -17.80
N TYR A 210 15.50 -11.99 -16.95
CA TYR A 210 15.77 -13.41 -17.15
C TYR A 210 15.17 -13.89 -18.48
N PRO A 211 15.86 -14.73 -19.27
CA PRO A 211 15.49 -15.01 -20.67
C PRO A 211 14.23 -15.87 -20.85
N GLU A 212 13.76 -16.54 -19.80
CA GLU A 212 12.59 -17.42 -19.83
C GLU A 212 11.69 -17.17 -18.61
N ASP A 213 10.39 -17.39 -18.73
CA ASP A 213 9.52 -17.48 -17.56
C ASP A 213 9.84 -18.76 -16.79
N ILE A 214 10.35 -18.63 -15.56
CA ILE A 214 10.75 -19.76 -14.73
C ILE A 214 9.76 -20.11 -13.61
N PHE A 215 8.62 -19.43 -13.49
CA PHE A 215 7.73 -19.61 -12.34
C PHE A 215 7.15 -21.03 -12.24
N ASP A 216 6.86 -21.67 -13.36
CA ASP A 216 6.38 -23.06 -13.39
C ASP A 216 7.47 -24.06 -12.97
N ASP A 217 8.74 -23.71 -13.19
CA ASP A 217 9.91 -24.52 -12.89
C ASP A 217 10.58 -24.16 -11.56
N LEU A 218 10.09 -23.13 -10.87
CA LEU A 218 10.69 -22.63 -9.64
C LEU A 218 10.43 -23.60 -8.48
N ALA A 219 11.49 -24.04 -7.80
CA ALA A 219 11.38 -24.79 -6.55
C ALA A 219 11.20 -23.84 -5.36
N TYR A 220 12.01 -22.80 -5.29
CA TYR A 220 11.86 -21.69 -4.35
C TYR A 220 12.53 -20.42 -4.88
N MET A 221 12.14 -19.30 -4.29
CA MET A 221 12.80 -18.00 -4.39
C MET A 221 12.66 -17.29 -3.05
N VAL A 222 13.77 -16.81 -2.49
CA VAL A 222 13.82 -16.21 -1.15
C VAL A 222 14.58 -14.89 -1.21
N LEU A 223 13.93 -13.83 -0.75
CA LEU A 223 14.56 -12.52 -0.57
C LEU A 223 15.44 -12.52 0.69
N LYS A 224 16.70 -12.12 0.54
CA LYS A 224 17.66 -11.88 1.61
C LYS A 224 18.01 -10.40 1.64
N TRP A 225 17.73 -9.76 2.77
CA TRP A 225 18.01 -8.34 2.98
C TRP A 225 18.07 -8.02 4.48
N ASN A 226 18.71 -6.92 4.85
CA ASN A 226 18.79 -6.43 6.22
C ASN A 226 17.92 -5.17 6.40
N PRO A 227 16.91 -5.20 7.29
CA PRO A 227 16.04 -4.04 7.55
C PRO A 227 16.75 -2.78 8.04
N GLN A 228 17.95 -2.90 8.63
CA GLN A 228 18.70 -1.74 9.11
C GLN A 228 19.25 -0.89 7.97
N ASP A 229 19.45 -1.47 6.80
CA ASP A 229 20.06 -0.80 5.64
C ASP A 229 19.12 0.26 5.04
N LEU A 230 17.81 0.24 5.36
CA LEU A 230 16.82 1.22 4.92
C LEU A 230 17.09 2.66 5.37
N PHE A 231 17.86 2.83 6.44
CA PHE A 231 18.05 4.13 7.09
C PHE A 231 19.34 4.84 6.68
N ASP A 232 20.15 4.21 5.84
CA ASP A 232 21.39 4.78 5.33
C ASP A 232 21.15 5.49 3.99
N GLN A 233 21.90 6.57 3.71
CA GLN A 233 21.81 7.31 2.43
C GLN A 233 22.48 6.57 1.25
N SER A 234 22.61 5.24 1.34
CA SER A 234 23.23 4.38 0.34
C SER A 234 22.17 3.54 -0.37
N PRO A 235 22.43 3.05 -1.60
CA PRO A 235 21.58 2.04 -2.19
C PRO A 235 21.50 0.81 -1.27
N VAL A 236 20.29 0.35 -0.99
CA VAL A 236 20.04 -0.88 -0.24
C VAL A 236 20.30 -2.05 -1.18
N CYS A 237 21.26 -2.89 -0.84
CA CYS A 237 21.58 -4.08 -1.62
C CYS A 237 20.76 -5.26 -1.11
N VAL A 238 20.04 -5.92 -2.01
CA VAL A 238 19.25 -7.11 -1.69
C VAL A 238 19.57 -8.23 -2.65
N GLN A 239 19.37 -9.46 -2.20
CA GLN A 239 19.64 -10.65 -3.00
C GLN A 239 18.46 -11.61 -2.97
N TYR A 240 18.01 -12.04 -4.14
CA TYR A 240 17.13 -13.18 -4.28
C TYR A 240 17.95 -14.43 -4.52
N GLN A 241 17.82 -15.41 -3.62
CA GLN A 241 18.31 -16.77 -3.88
C GLN A 241 17.17 -17.59 -4.45
N TRP A 242 17.39 -18.27 -5.57
CA TRP A 242 16.37 -19.07 -6.23
C TRP A 242 16.94 -20.37 -6.80
N GLN A 243 16.07 -21.35 -7.01
CA GLN A 243 16.44 -22.67 -7.53
C GLN A 243 15.32 -23.26 -8.36
N ARG A 244 15.66 -23.90 -9.48
CA ARG A 244 14.71 -24.66 -10.32
C ARG A 244 14.46 -26.07 -9.75
N LYS A 245 13.29 -26.63 -10.04
CA LYS A 245 12.94 -28.02 -9.75
C LYS A 245 13.96 -28.94 -10.43
N GLY A 246 14.58 -29.81 -9.64
CA GLY A 246 15.57 -30.77 -10.14
C GLY A 246 16.97 -30.20 -10.40
N SER A 247 17.21 -28.91 -10.12
CA SER A 247 18.58 -28.37 -10.03
C SER A 247 19.19 -28.72 -8.67
N ASP A 248 20.50 -28.95 -8.60
CA ASP A 248 21.24 -29.13 -7.34
C ASP A 248 21.91 -27.82 -6.85
N SER A 249 21.94 -26.79 -7.71
CA SER A 249 22.51 -25.48 -7.41
C SER A 249 21.44 -24.40 -7.37
N ALA A 250 21.66 -23.41 -6.49
CA ALA A 250 20.89 -22.19 -6.41
C ALA A 250 21.64 -21.05 -7.08
N ASP A 251 20.91 -20.17 -7.75
CA ASP A 251 21.41 -18.96 -8.38
C ASP A 251 20.96 -17.73 -7.58
N TYR A 252 21.60 -16.59 -7.86
CA TYR A 252 21.38 -15.36 -7.12
C TYR A 252 21.09 -14.19 -8.06
N LEU A 253 20.07 -13.40 -7.72
CA LEU A 253 19.76 -12.12 -8.36
C LEU A 253 20.03 -11.01 -7.35
N GLY A 254 21.04 -10.19 -7.60
CA GLY A 254 21.37 -9.00 -6.83
C GLY A 254 20.62 -7.79 -7.36
N LEU A 255 20.04 -6.99 -6.46
CA LEU A 255 19.39 -5.72 -6.77
C LEU A 255 19.95 -4.62 -5.87
N GLU A 256 20.21 -3.45 -6.45
CA GLU A 256 20.44 -2.23 -5.71
C GLU A 256 19.18 -1.37 -5.79
N VAL A 257 18.70 -0.90 -4.64
CA VAL A 257 17.44 -0.18 -4.55
C VAL A 257 17.65 1.10 -3.77
N MET A 258 17.17 2.20 -4.31
CA MET A 258 17.31 3.52 -3.70
C MET A 258 15.98 4.25 -3.70
N LYS A 259 15.79 5.11 -2.70
CA LYS A 259 14.64 6.01 -2.65
C LYS A 259 14.91 7.24 -3.52
N ILE A 260 14.16 7.37 -4.62
CA ILE A 260 14.28 8.45 -5.60
C ILE A 260 12.93 9.15 -5.68
N ASN A 261 12.90 10.46 -5.39
CA ASN A 261 11.66 11.26 -5.32
C ASN A 261 10.59 10.63 -4.39
N GLU A 262 11.00 10.19 -3.20
CA GLU A 262 10.14 9.51 -2.21
C GLU A 262 9.60 8.13 -2.62
N GLU A 263 9.93 7.63 -3.81
CA GLU A 263 9.58 6.28 -4.26
C GLU A 263 10.80 5.37 -4.23
N TRP A 264 10.64 4.14 -3.77
CA TRP A 264 11.67 3.11 -3.92
C TRP A 264 11.77 2.70 -5.39
N LYS A 265 12.98 2.66 -5.92
CA LYS A 265 13.27 2.24 -7.29
C LYS A 265 14.52 1.37 -7.32
N VAL A 266 14.48 0.35 -8.16
CA VAL A 266 15.68 -0.44 -8.50
C VAL A 266 16.60 0.41 -9.37
N THR A 267 17.86 0.54 -8.96
CA THR A 267 18.89 1.31 -9.66
C THR A 267 19.87 0.43 -10.41
N ASN A 268 20.02 -0.83 -9.99
CA ASN A 268 20.90 -1.80 -10.63
C ASN A 268 20.34 -3.22 -10.40
N CYS A 269 20.52 -4.11 -11.37
CA CYS A 269 20.20 -5.54 -11.26
C CYS A 269 21.27 -6.39 -11.95
N TYR A 270 21.67 -7.50 -11.32
CA TYR A 270 22.70 -8.38 -11.86
C TYR A 270 22.55 -9.82 -11.35
N LEU A 271 22.96 -10.79 -12.17
CA LEU A 271 23.01 -12.20 -11.77
C LEU A 271 24.37 -12.52 -11.15
N GLU A 272 24.34 -13.10 -9.96
CA GLU A 272 25.50 -13.69 -9.28
C GLU A 272 25.47 -15.21 -9.54
N LYS A 273 26.56 -15.74 -10.10
CA LYS A 273 26.78 -17.18 -10.34
C LYS A 273 27.67 -17.81 -9.28
#